data_AF-A0AAU6U0Q6-F1
#
_entry.id   AF-A0AAU6U0Q6-F1
#
_cell.length_a   1.000
_cell.length_b   1.000
_cell.length_c   1.000
_cell.angle_alpha   90.00
_cell.angle_beta   90.00
_cell.angle_gamma   90.00
#
_symmetry.space_group_name_H-M   'P 1'
#
loop_
_entity.id
_entity.type
_entity.pdbx_description
1 polymer ?
#
loop_
_entity_poly.entity_id
_entity_poly.type
_entity_poly.pdbx_seq_one_letter_code
_entity_poly.pdbx_strand_id
1 'polypeptide(L)'
;MTDANKCTYNKKNGRIARPERRRLKRFSLYLSESEFEQIRLAAIGEHNTVNTSQETARQMSDFIRQSALNQPIAHNRSVPSCNIEMIKIIGSMSNNLNQAMRLVHAHAANNESSQIDIACKELLVIIVKMKNYLLGG
;
A
#
# COMPACT_ATOMS: atom_id res chain seq x y z
N MET A 1 -21.96 27.16 22.29
CA MET A 1 -21.08 26.46 21.33
C MET A 1 -21.20 27.19 20.01
N THR A 2 -20.21 27.85 19.41
CA THR A 2 -18.77 28.02 19.67
C THR A 2 -18.34 29.29 18.96
N ASP A 3 -17.50 30.08 19.63
CA ASP A 3 -16.80 31.26 19.12
C ASP A 3 -15.90 30.96 17.91
N ALA A 4 -16.03 31.75 16.85
CA ALA A 4 -15.00 32.02 15.84
C ALA A 4 -15.48 33.22 15.01
N ASN A 5 -14.91 34.42 15.04
CA ASN A 5 -13.50 34.73 14.84
C ASN A 5 -13.20 36.12 15.42
N LYS A 6 -12.34 36.19 16.44
CA LYS A 6 -11.68 37.44 16.83
C LYS A 6 -10.77 37.90 15.69
N CYS A 7 -11.18 38.98 15.02
CA CYS A 7 -10.30 39.75 14.14
C CYS A 7 -9.31 40.54 15.00
N THR A 8 -8.07 40.06 15.13
CA THR A 8 -7.00 40.77 15.82
C THR A 8 -6.36 41.80 14.89
N TYR A 9 -6.87 43.03 14.94
CA TYR A 9 -6.27 44.18 14.26
C TYR A 9 -4.91 44.51 14.88
N ASN A 10 -3.84 44.27 14.13
CA ASN A 10 -2.48 44.63 14.54
C ASN A 10 -2.24 46.13 14.25
N LYS A 11 -2.53 46.99 15.24
CA LYS A 11 -2.26 48.43 15.21
C LYS A 11 -0.75 48.71 15.37
N LYS A 12 0.09 48.50 14.35
CA LYS A 12 1.38 49.21 14.28
C LYS A 12 1.89 49.61 12.91
N ASN A 13 1.36 49.11 11.80
CA ASN A 13 1.66 49.63 10.46
C ASN A 13 0.46 49.33 9.57
N GLY A 14 -0.02 50.28 8.76
CA GLY A 14 -1.22 50.15 7.91
C GLY A 14 -1.15 49.09 6.80
N ARG A 15 -0.30 48.08 6.93
CA ARG A 15 -0.29 46.89 6.07
C ARG A 15 -1.16 45.82 6.70
N ILE A 16 -2.20 45.42 5.97
CA ILE A 16 -3.01 44.24 6.26
C ILE A 16 -2.06 43.06 6.50
N ALA A 17 -2.20 42.39 7.65
CA ALA A 17 -1.44 41.18 7.94
C ALA A 17 -1.74 40.16 6.83
N ARG A 18 -0.72 39.84 6.03
CA ARG A 18 -0.86 38.87 4.94
C ARG A 18 -1.23 37.53 5.58
N PRO A 19 -2.33 36.88 5.17
CA PRO A 19 -2.76 35.63 5.80
C PRO A 19 -1.61 34.62 5.76
N GLU A 20 -1.36 33.99 6.91
CA GLU A 20 -0.22 33.10 7.17
C GLU A 20 -0.30 31.75 6.42
N ARG A 21 -0.89 31.71 5.22
CA ARG A 21 -0.89 30.51 4.36
C ARG A 21 0.40 30.40 3.55
N ARG A 22 1.56 30.67 4.16
CA ARG A 22 2.85 30.32 3.55
C ARG A 22 2.98 28.80 3.64
N ARG A 23 2.69 28.12 2.52
CA ARG A 23 2.90 26.67 2.37
C ARG A 23 4.35 26.35 2.78
N LEU A 24 4.52 25.63 3.88
CA LEU A 24 5.82 25.40 4.53
C LEU A 24 6.77 24.51 3.71
N LYS A 25 6.22 23.68 2.81
CA LYS A 25 7.00 22.85 1.89
C LYS A 25 6.49 23.08 0.47
N ARG A 26 7.40 23.52 -0.41
CA ARG A 26 7.14 23.67 -1.84
C ARG A 26 7.80 22.49 -2.55
N PHE A 27 7.13 21.97 -3.57
CA PHE A 27 7.72 21.06 -4.53
C PHE A 27 7.57 21.66 -5.91
N SER A 28 8.56 21.41 -6.76
CA SER A 28 8.55 21.80 -8.17
C SER A 28 8.41 20.55 -9.01
N LEU A 29 7.58 20.62 -10.03
CA LEU A 29 7.43 19.56 -11.03
C LEU A 29 7.84 20.16 -12.38
N TYR A 30 8.63 19.40 -13.14
CA TYR A 30 8.91 19.70 -14.53
C TYR A 30 7.98 18.84 -15.38
N LEU A 31 7.28 19.49 -16.30
CA LEU A 31 6.30 18.86 -17.17
C LEU A 31 6.72 19.15 -18.60
N SER A 32 6.52 18.18 -19.49
CA SER A 32 6.54 18.42 -20.93
C SER A 32 5.37 19.32 -21.34
N GLU A 33 5.48 19.93 -22.52
CA GLU A 33 4.43 20.81 -23.06
C GLU A 33 3.07 20.08 -23.15
N SER A 34 3.08 18.82 -23.58
CA SER A 34 1.87 17.99 -23.66
C SER A 34 1.24 17.69 -22.30
N GLU A 35 2.05 17.41 -21.27
CA GLU A 35 1.54 17.15 -19.92
C GLU A 35 0.97 18.43 -19.30
N PHE A 36 1.64 19.56 -19.53
CA PHE A 36 1.19 20.86 -19.06
C PHE A 36 -0.19 21.21 -19.64
N GLU A 37 -0.37 21.06 -20.95
CA GLU A 37 -1.65 21.35 -21.61
C GLU A 37 -2.79 20.44 -21.16
N GLN A 38 -2.51 19.15 -20.97
CA GLN A 38 -3.51 18.22 -20.42
C GLN A 38 -3.97 18.62 -19.01
N ILE A 39 -3.03 19.00 -18.14
CA ILE A 39 -3.36 19.46 -16.79
C ILE A 39 -4.11 20.77 -16.83
N ARG A 40 -3.73 21.70 -17.73
CA ARG A 40 -4.42 22.98 -17.91
C ARG A 40 -5.88 22.77 -18.31
N LEU A 41 -6.11 21.92 -19.32
CA LEU A 41 -7.46 21.57 -19.78
C LEU A 41 -8.26 20.87 -18.68
N ALA A 42 -7.66 19.94 -17.94
CA ALA A 42 -8.35 19.25 -16.85
C ALA A 42 -8.68 20.16 -15.65
N ALA A 43 -7.83 21.14 -15.36
CA ALA A 43 -8.01 22.05 -14.22
C ALA A 43 -9.02 23.18 -14.50
N ILE A 44 -9.12 23.64 -15.75
CA ILE A 44 -9.85 24.87 -16.12
C ILE A 44 -11.03 24.58 -17.07
N GLY A 45 -10.99 23.46 -17.80
CA GLY A 45 -11.92 23.15 -18.89
C GLY A 45 -11.57 23.86 -20.19
N GLU A 46 -12.22 23.47 -21.29
CA GLU A 46 -12.02 24.08 -22.62
C GLU A 46 -12.53 25.53 -22.69
N HIS A 47 -13.49 25.91 -21.85
CA HIS A 47 -14.09 27.23 -21.81
C HIS A 47 -13.50 28.08 -20.67
N ASN A 48 -12.45 28.84 -21.00
CA ASN A 48 -11.76 29.79 -20.11
C ASN A 48 -12.74 30.73 -19.38
N THR A 49 -12.75 30.68 -18.05
CA THR A 49 -13.38 31.72 -17.20
C THR A 49 -12.35 32.56 -16.45
N VAL A 50 -11.06 32.42 -16.79
CA VAL A 50 -9.94 32.95 -16.01
C VAL A 50 -9.27 34.08 -16.78
N ASN A 51 -9.26 35.28 -16.19
CA ASN A 51 -8.88 36.51 -16.89
C ASN A 51 -7.36 36.83 -16.77
N THR A 52 -6.60 36.12 -15.94
CA THR A 52 -5.16 36.36 -15.74
C THR A 52 -4.30 35.10 -15.55
N SER A 53 -3.07 35.13 -16.06
CA SER A 53 -2.09 34.02 -15.98
C SER A 53 -1.80 33.55 -14.55
N GLN A 54 -1.87 34.46 -13.58
CA GLN A 54 -1.66 34.13 -12.17
C GLN A 54 -2.79 33.29 -11.58
N GLU A 55 -4.02 33.51 -12.01
CA GLU A 55 -5.19 32.74 -11.54
C GLU A 55 -5.17 31.33 -12.12
N THR A 56 -4.80 31.18 -13.40
CA THR A 56 -4.56 29.91 -14.08
C THR A 56 -3.56 29.06 -13.29
N ALA A 57 -2.43 29.63 -12.91
CA ALA A 57 -1.39 28.93 -12.15
C ALA A 57 -1.89 28.49 -10.75
N ARG A 58 -2.77 29.27 -10.11
CA ARG A 58 -3.37 28.90 -8.81
C ARG A 58 -4.32 27.72 -8.97
N GLN A 59 -5.21 27.77 -9.96
CA GLN A 59 -6.17 26.70 -10.22
C GLN A 59 -5.47 25.39 -10.57
N MET A 60 -4.46 25.43 -11.45
CA MET A 60 -3.65 24.26 -11.77
C MET A 60 -2.94 23.68 -10.54
N SER A 61 -2.35 24.55 -9.69
CA SER A 61 -1.71 24.10 -8.45
C SER A 61 -2.67 23.44 -7.47
N ASP A 62 -3.90 23.93 -7.41
CA ASP A 62 -4.95 23.39 -6.53
C ASP A 62 -5.52 22.07 -7.08
N PHE A 63 -5.71 21.98 -8.40
CA PHE A 63 -6.08 20.74 -9.09
C PHE A 63 -5.06 19.62 -8.84
N ILE A 64 -3.77 19.87 -9.12
CA ILE A 64 -2.70 18.87 -8.91
C ILE A 64 -2.71 18.35 -7.46
N ARG A 65 -2.92 19.24 -6.49
CA ARG A 65 -2.97 18.86 -5.07
C ARG A 65 -4.17 17.99 -4.75
N GLN A 66 -5.36 18.40 -5.20
CA GLN A 66 -6.58 17.62 -4.95
C GLN A 66 -6.47 16.24 -5.60
N SER A 67 -5.96 16.17 -6.83
CA SER A 67 -5.72 14.90 -7.51
C SER A 67 -4.71 14.03 -6.75
N ALA A 68 -3.62 14.60 -6.24
CA ALA A 68 -2.65 13.85 -5.45
C ALA A 68 -3.20 13.36 -4.09
N LEU A 69 -4.10 14.12 -3.46
CA LEU A 69 -4.73 13.73 -2.19
C LEU A 69 -5.85 12.69 -2.38
N ASN A 70 -6.58 12.78 -3.50
CA ASN A 70 -7.70 11.90 -3.80
C ASN A 70 -7.27 10.64 -4.55
N GLN A 71 -6.02 10.57 -5.02
CA GLN A 71 -5.49 9.36 -5.62
C GLN A 71 -5.56 8.24 -4.58
N PRO A 72 -6.31 7.14 -4.85
CA PRO A 72 -6.23 5.97 -4.00
C PRO A 72 -4.77 5.55 -4.02
N ILE A 73 -4.13 5.57 -2.83
CA ILE A 73 -2.81 4.99 -2.67
C ILE A 73 -3.01 3.52 -2.96
N ALA A 74 -2.73 3.10 -4.19
CA ALA A 74 -2.72 1.70 -4.55
C ALA A 74 -1.65 1.07 -3.65
N HIS A 75 -2.10 0.43 -2.58
CA HIS A 75 -1.25 -0.44 -1.78
C HIS A 75 -0.88 -1.61 -2.69
N ASN A 76 0.12 -1.43 -3.54
CA ASN A 76 0.64 -2.44 -4.46
C ASN A 76 1.26 -3.66 -3.73
N ARG A 77 1.01 -3.84 -2.42
CA ARG A 77 1.62 -4.85 -1.56
C ARG A 77 0.78 -5.32 -0.36
N SER A 78 -0.54 -5.11 -0.32
CA SER A 78 -1.33 -5.82 0.71
C SER A 78 -1.59 -7.24 0.23
N VAL A 79 -0.80 -8.21 0.70
CA VAL A 79 -1.16 -9.63 0.61
C VAL A 79 -2.54 -9.77 1.25
N PRO A 80 -3.55 -10.34 0.55
CA PRO A 80 -4.89 -10.53 1.13
C PRO A 80 -4.83 -11.22 2.49
N SER A 81 -5.68 -10.83 3.43
CA SER A 81 -5.69 -11.42 4.78
C SER A 81 -5.84 -12.94 4.76
N CYS A 82 -6.66 -13.47 3.84
CA CYS A 82 -6.80 -14.91 3.62
C CYS A 82 -5.48 -15.60 3.25
N ASN A 83 -4.61 -14.95 2.48
CA ASN A 83 -3.31 -15.51 2.11
C ASN A 83 -2.35 -15.52 3.30
N ILE A 84 -2.44 -14.54 4.20
CA ILE A 84 -1.61 -14.49 5.42
C ILE A 84 -1.99 -15.64 6.36
N GLU A 85 -3.29 -15.90 6.55
CA GLU A 85 -3.76 -17.03 7.36
C GLU A 85 -3.34 -18.37 6.76
N MET A 86 -3.45 -18.52 5.44
CA MET A 86 -3.00 -19.72 4.74
C MET A 86 -1.49 -19.95 4.90
N ILE A 87 -0.67 -18.90 4.77
CA ILE A 87 0.78 -18.98 5.00
C ILE A 87 1.10 -19.43 6.44
N LYS A 88 0.37 -18.92 7.44
CA LYS A 88 0.55 -19.35 8.84
C LYS A 88 0.24 -20.83 9.03
N ILE A 89 -0.85 -21.32 8.42
CA ILE A 89 -1.23 -22.74 8.48
C ILE A 89 -0.13 -23.61 7.83
N ILE A 90 0.33 -23.24 6.63
CA ILE A 90 1.41 -23.95 5.92
C ILE A 90 2.69 -23.97 6.76
N GLY A 91 3.04 -22.84 7.40
CA GLY A 91 4.20 -22.74 8.29
C GLY A 91 4.09 -23.68 9.50
N SER A 92 2.93 -23.73 10.15
CA SER A 92 2.67 -24.63 11.28
C SER A 92 2.76 -26.10 10.87
N MET A 93 2.15 -26.49 9.74
CA MET A 93 2.23 -27.85 9.19
C MET A 93 3.67 -28.26 8.88
N SER A 94 4.45 -27.35 8.27
CA SER A 94 5.85 -27.60 7.94
C SER A 94 6.70 -27.84 9.19
N ASN A 95 6.45 -27.09 10.27
CA ASN A 95 7.13 -27.29 11.54
C ASN A 95 6.80 -28.63 12.19
N ASN A 96 5.53 -29.05 12.13
CA ASN A 96 5.11 -30.35 12.66
C ASN A 96 5.74 -31.51 11.87
N LEU A 97 5.77 -31.41 10.54
CA LEU A 97 6.44 -32.40 9.68
C LEU A 97 7.94 -32.49 9.99
N ASN A 98 8.61 -31.34 10.16
CA ASN A 98 10.03 -31.31 10.50
C ASN A 98 10.32 -31.98 11.86
N GLN A 99 9.47 -31.75 12.86
CA GLN A 99 9.60 -32.41 14.17
C GLN A 99 9.36 -33.93 14.08
N ALA A 100 8.33 -34.36 13.35
CA ALA A 100 8.07 -35.77 13.12
C ALA A 100 9.25 -36.47 12.43
N MET A 101 9.83 -35.84 11.41
CA MET A 101 10.99 -36.39 10.71
C MET A 101 12.23 -36.46 11.60
N ARG A 102 12.46 -35.45 12.45
CA ARG A 102 13.56 -35.51 13.46
C ARG A 102 13.38 -36.67 14.44
N LEU A 103 12.15 -36.93 14.89
CA LEU A 103 11.85 -38.07 15.77
C LEU A 103 12.05 -39.41 15.07
N VAL A 104 11.60 -39.53 13.81
CA VAL A 104 11.85 -40.69 12.95
C VAL A 104 13.35 -40.94 12.82
N HIS A 105 14.14 -39.92 12.49
CA HIS A 105 15.60 -40.07 12.36
C HIS A 105 16.25 -40.47 13.69
N ALA A 106 15.85 -39.87 14.82
CA ALA A 106 16.35 -40.23 16.13
C ALA A 106 15.99 -41.67 16.52
N HIS A 107 14.81 -42.16 16.14
CA HIS A 107 14.41 -43.55 16.39
C HIS A 107 15.07 -44.55 15.44
N ALA A 108 15.21 -44.21 14.15
CA ALA A 108 15.85 -45.07 13.15
C ALA A 108 17.36 -45.21 13.37
N ALA A 109 18.02 -44.19 13.92
CA ALA A 109 19.43 -44.26 14.32
C ALA A 109 19.65 -45.18 15.53
N ASN A 110 18.62 -45.37 16.37
CA ASN A 110 18.69 -46.16 17.60
C ASN A 110 18.11 -47.57 17.44
N ASN A 111 17.30 -47.82 16.41
CA ASN A 111 16.69 -49.11 16.11
C ASN A 111 16.65 -49.29 14.58
N GLU A 112 17.17 -50.40 14.04
CA GLU A 112 16.99 -50.82 12.64
C GLU A 112 15.50 -51.19 12.37
N SER A 113 14.59 -50.23 12.51
CA SER A 113 13.16 -50.51 12.51
C SER A 113 12.56 -50.26 11.11
N SER A 114 12.41 -51.36 10.37
CA SER A 114 11.66 -51.47 9.11
C SER A 114 10.28 -50.80 9.15
N GLN A 115 9.61 -50.78 10.32
CA GLN A 115 8.28 -50.17 10.48
C GLN A 115 8.29 -48.64 10.37
N ILE A 116 9.38 -47.98 10.76
CA ILE A 116 9.51 -46.52 10.66
C ILE A 116 9.63 -46.11 9.18
N ASP A 117 10.40 -46.86 8.40
CA ASP A 117 10.54 -46.65 6.96
C ASP A 117 9.21 -46.86 6.21
N ILE A 118 8.42 -47.87 6.61
CA ILE A 118 7.07 -48.11 6.07
C ILE A 118 6.14 -46.93 6.39
N ALA A 119 6.11 -46.47 7.65
CA ALA A 119 5.28 -45.33 8.05
C ALA A 119 5.66 -44.03 7.32
N CYS A 120 6.95 -43.78 7.11
CA CYS A 120 7.41 -42.63 6.33
C CYS A 120 7.01 -42.70 4.85
N LYS A 121 7.07 -43.89 4.23
CA LYS A 121 6.61 -44.11 2.86
C LYS A 121 5.11 -43.85 2.72
N GLU A 122 4.30 -44.31 3.66
CA GLU A 122 2.85 -44.07 3.67
C GLU A 122 2.51 -42.58 3.84
N LEU A 123 3.20 -41.89 4.75
CA LEU A 123 3.07 -40.44 4.93
C LEU A 123 3.41 -39.66 3.65
N LEU A 124 4.48 -40.04 2.96
CA LEU A 124 4.89 -39.42 1.70
C LEU A 124 3.80 -39.58 0.62
N VAL A 125 3.18 -40.76 0.52
CA VAL A 125 2.08 -41.01 -0.41
C VAL A 125 0.87 -40.12 -0.12
N ILE A 126 0.51 -39.94 1.16
CA ILE A 126 -0.59 -39.06 1.57
C ILE A 126 -0.28 -37.61 1.19
N ILE A 127 0.94 -37.14 1.46
CA ILE A 127 1.37 -35.77 1.11
C ILE A 127 1.33 -35.54 -0.40
N VAL A 128 1.78 -36.50 -1.20
CA VAL A 128 1.74 -36.42 -2.68
C VAL A 128 0.29 -36.38 -3.19
N LYS A 129 -0.61 -37.19 -2.63
CA LYS A 129 -2.04 -37.14 -2.97
C LYS A 129 -2.65 -35.78 -2.63
N MET A 130 -2.37 -35.25 -1.45
CA MET A 130 -2.86 -33.92 -1.03
C MET A 130 -2.31 -32.80 -1.93
N LYS A 131 -1.03 -32.85 -2.29
CA LYS A 131 -0.42 -31.92 -3.25
C LYS A 131 -1.18 -31.94 -4.58
N ASN A 132 -1.44 -33.11 -5.14
CA ASN A 132 -2.11 -33.24 -6.44
C ASN A 132 -3.57 -32.75 -6.38
N TYR A 133 -4.26 -33.00 -5.26
CA TYR A 133 -5.61 -32.48 -5.03
C TYR A 133 -5.62 -30.93 -4.94
N LEU A 134 -4.67 -30.35 -4.23
CA LEU A 134 -4.59 -28.88 -4.04
C LEU A 134 -4.12 -28.13 -5.30
N LEU A 135 -3.37 -28.78 -6.18
CA LEU A 135 -2.89 -28.19 -7.44
C LEU A 135 -3.84 -28.42 -8.62
N GLY A 136 -5.03 -28.98 -8.39
CA GLY A 136 -6.06 -29.16 -9.41
C GLY A 136 -5.71 -30.19 -10.47
N GLY A 137 -5.47 -31.44 -10.04
CA GLY A 137 -5.50 -32.61 -10.94
C GLY A 137 -6.88 -32.87 -11.52
#